data_AF-A0A969N944-F1
#
_entry.id   AF-A0A969N944-F1
#
_cell.length_a   1.000
_cell.length_b   1.000
_cell.length_c   1.000
_cell.angle_alpha   90.00
_cell.angle_beta   90.00
_cell.angle_gamma   90.00
#
_symmetry.space_group_name_H-M   'P 1'
#
loop_
_entity.id
_entity.type
_entity.pdbx_description
1 polymer ?
#
loop_
_entity_poly.entity_id
_entity_poly.type
_entity_poly.pdbx_seq_one_letter_code
_entity_poly.pdbx_strand_id
1 'polypeptide(L)'
;YRGMAGVGVAYLLALQLAEALGDRAALEIPLLDLLTLGTIADLAPLTGINRRWVQAGLKRLPQSQILGIRALMKVTGLNPEANGALAPEAIGFGLGPRINAVGRLSQPRVVIELLTTEDPDQAESYAQECEHLNQERQRLCREIEAEALERLESGEFDLQRDRVLVILGQGWHHGVIGIVASRLLERTGAPVFIGSQEEDSIRGSARGIPEFKRL
;
A
#
# COMPACT_ATOMS: atom_id res chain seq x y z
N TYR A 1 3.12 -7.62 22.19
CA TYR A 1 4.31 -7.94 21.37
C TYR A 1 4.75 -6.69 20.64
N ARG A 2 5.96 -6.14 20.88
CA ARG A 2 6.50 -4.97 20.16
C ARG A 2 6.96 -5.44 18.78
N GLY A 3 6.16 -5.21 17.73
CA GLY A 3 6.46 -5.64 16.35
C GLY A 3 5.31 -6.35 15.62
N MET A 4 4.13 -6.46 16.23
CA MET A 4 2.93 -6.95 15.55
C MET A 4 2.42 -5.88 14.57
N ALA A 5 2.06 -6.29 13.35
CA ALA A 5 1.40 -5.39 12.41
C ALA A 5 0.05 -4.91 12.98
N GLY A 6 -0.42 -3.71 12.59
CA GLY A 6 -1.73 -3.20 13.04
C GLY A 6 -2.87 -4.16 12.73
N VAL A 7 -2.84 -4.78 11.55
CA VAL A 7 -3.77 -5.85 11.15
C VAL A 7 -3.70 -7.08 12.05
N GLY A 8 -2.56 -7.38 12.67
CA GLY A 8 -2.41 -8.47 13.63
C GLY A 8 -3.22 -8.26 14.90
N VAL A 9 -3.34 -7.02 15.36
CA VAL A 9 -4.18 -6.67 16.51
C VAL A 9 -5.65 -6.84 16.15
N ALA A 10 -6.06 -6.36 14.98
CA ALA A 10 -7.42 -6.52 14.47
C ALA A 10 -7.80 -8.00 14.29
N TYR A 11 -6.89 -8.81 13.74
CA TYR A 11 -7.06 -10.25 13.60
C TYR A 11 -7.30 -10.95 14.94
N LEU A 12 -6.46 -10.66 15.95
CA LEU A 12 -6.61 -11.26 17.27
C LEU A 12 -7.93 -10.86 17.92
N LEU A 13 -8.31 -9.59 17.83
CA LEU A 13 -9.59 -9.12 18.36
C LEU A 13 -10.77 -9.83 17.67
N ALA A 14 -10.77 -9.89 16.34
CA ALA A 14 -11.82 -10.55 15.57
C ALA A 14 -11.91 -12.05 15.89
N LEU A 15 -10.76 -12.73 16.01
CA LEU A 15 -10.71 -14.16 16.31
C LEU A 15 -11.24 -14.46 17.73
N GLN A 16 -10.88 -13.64 18.72
CA GLN A 16 -11.37 -13.80 20.09
C GLN A 16 -12.87 -13.47 20.21
N LEU A 17 -13.36 -12.48 19.47
CA LEU A 17 -14.79 -12.19 19.39
C LEU A 17 -15.56 -13.34 18.73
N ALA A 18 -15.05 -13.87 17.62
CA ALA A 18 -15.64 -15.03 16.95
C ALA A 18 -15.68 -16.26 17.88
N GLU A 19 -14.64 -16.47 18.69
CA GLU A 19 -14.61 -17.53 19.69
C GLU A 19 -15.66 -17.33 20.78
N ALA A 20 -15.82 -16.12 21.30
CA ALA A 20 -16.84 -15.80 22.30
C ALA A 20 -18.28 -15.96 21.77
N LEU A 21 -18.48 -15.79 20.46
CA LEU A 21 -19.77 -15.94 19.78
C LEU A 21 -20.03 -17.36 19.25
N GLY A 22 -19.03 -18.25 19.26
CA GLY A 22 -19.14 -19.62 18.75
C GLY A 22 -18.87 -19.78 17.24
N ASP A 23 -18.47 -18.72 16.55
CA ASP A 23 -18.29 -18.65 15.08
C ASP A 23 -16.83 -18.82 14.63
N ARG A 24 -15.91 -19.11 15.55
CA ARG A 24 -14.47 -19.17 15.25
C ARG A 24 -14.14 -20.08 14.06
N ALA A 25 -14.76 -21.25 13.97
CA ALA A 25 -14.49 -22.22 12.92
C ALA A 25 -14.80 -21.67 11.50
N ALA A 26 -15.83 -20.82 11.38
CA ALA A 26 -16.23 -20.21 10.12
C ALA A 26 -15.32 -19.02 9.75
N LEU A 27 -14.86 -18.26 10.74
CA LEU A 27 -14.17 -16.99 10.53
C LEU A 27 -12.64 -17.07 10.57
N GLU A 28 -12.06 -18.08 11.21
CA GLU A 28 -10.59 -18.19 11.37
C GLU A 28 -9.84 -18.16 10.03
N ILE A 29 -10.39 -18.81 9.01
CA ILE A 29 -9.78 -18.88 7.68
C ILE A 29 -9.86 -17.54 6.94
N PRO A 30 -11.05 -16.93 6.71
CA PRO A 30 -11.14 -15.60 6.09
C PRO A 30 -10.31 -14.54 6.83
N LEU A 31 -10.32 -14.56 8.17
CA LEU A 31 -9.54 -13.61 8.97
C LEU A 31 -8.03 -13.79 8.77
N LEU A 32 -7.54 -15.02 8.62
CA LEU A 32 -6.13 -15.30 8.33
C LEU A 32 -5.74 -14.82 6.92
N ASP A 33 -6.63 -14.94 5.94
CA ASP A 33 -6.40 -14.44 4.58
C ASP A 33 -6.27 -12.91 4.57
N LEU A 34 -7.19 -12.21 5.25
CA LEU A 34 -7.12 -10.75 5.44
C LEU A 34 -5.87 -10.31 6.21
N LEU A 35 -5.53 -11.03 7.28
CA LEU A 35 -4.30 -10.80 8.04
C LEU A 35 -3.07 -10.89 7.15
N THR A 36 -3.00 -11.92 6.32
CA THR A 36 -1.86 -12.18 5.45
C THR A 36 -1.72 -11.08 4.40
N LEU A 37 -2.83 -10.73 3.74
CA LEU A 37 -2.87 -9.66 2.76
C LEU A 37 -2.43 -8.33 3.38
N GLY A 38 -3.03 -7.93 4.51
CA GLY A 38 -2.72 -6.67 5.18
C GLY A 38 -1.27 -6.62 5.67
N THR A 39 -0.75 -7.71 6.25
CA THR A 39 0.62 -7.74 6.78
C THR A 39 1.64 -7.56 5.64
N ILE A 40 1.39 -8.16 4.49
CA ILE A 40 2.27 -8.03 3.32
C ILE A 40 2.10 -6.65 2.66
N ALA A 41 0.86 -6.17 2.51
CA ALA A 41 0.56 -4.87 1.90
C ALA A 41 1.14 -3.67 2.68
N ASP A 42 1.23 -3.79 4.01
CA ASP A 42 1.85 -2.80 4.89
C ASP A 42 3.38 -2.91 4.96
N LEU A 43 3.99 -3.85 4.23
CA LEU A 43 5.43 -4.15 4.29
C LEU A 43 5.91 -4.38 5.75
N ALA A 44 5.05 -4.98 6.58
CA ALA A 44 5.37 -5.20 7.98
C ALA A 44 6.54 -6.19 8.13
N PRO A 45 7.43 -6.03 9.14
CA PRO A 45 8.53 -6.96 9.34
C PRO A 45 8.03 -8.41 9.50
N LEU A 46 8.48 -9.28 8.59
CA LEU A 46 8.16 -10.72 8.60
C LEU A 46 9.07 -11.48 9.56
N THR A 47 9.04 -11.07 10.82
CA THR A 47 9.74 -11.70 11.93
C THR A 47 8.75 -12.17 13.00
N GLY A 48 9.19 -13.09 13.87
CA GLY A 48 8.40 -13.60 14.97
C GLY A 48 6.98 -14.05 14.59
N ILE A 49 5.97 -13.41 15.18
CA ILE A 49 4.57 -13.82 15.01
C ILE A 49 4.03 -13.49 13.60
N ASN A 50 4.38 -12.33 13.03
CA ASN A 50 3.97 -11.95 11.68
C ASN A 50 4.45 -12.99 10.67
N ARG A 51 5.71 -13.47 10.82
CA ARG A 51 6.27 -14.52 9.96
C ARG A 51 5.43 -15.80 10.03
N ARG A 52 5.06 -16.25 11.22
CA ARG A 52 4.29 -17.50 11.40
C ARG A 52 2.91 -17.38 10.77
N TRP A 53 2.21 -16.27 11.01
CA TRP A 53 0.88 -16.04 10.43
C TRP A 53 0.94 -15.94 8.91
N VAL A 54 1.85 -15.15 8.36
CA VAL A 54 2.01 -15.01 6.91
C VAL A 54 2.41 -16.35 6.28
N GLN A 55 3.29 -17.14 6.89
CA GLN A 55 3.61 -18.48 6.38
C GLN A 55 2.40 -19.43 6.36
N ALA A 56 1.52 -19.34 7.35
CA ALA A 56 0.30 -20.13 7.38
C ALA A 56 -0.70 -19.66 6.32
N GLY A 57 -0.93 -18.36 6.22
CA GLY A 57 -1.87 -17.80 5.26
C GLY A 57 -1.41 -17.88 3.81
N LEU A 58 -0.11 -17.77 3.50
CA LEU A 58 0.40 -17.91 2.13
C LEU A 58 0.10 -19.28 1.51
N LYS A 59 0.05 -20.34 2.32
CA LYS A 59 -0.34 -21.68 1.86
C LYS A 59 -1.82 -21.76 1.47
N ARG A 60 -2.64 -20.85 1.99
CA ARG A 60 -4.10 -20.85 1.90
C ARG A 60 -4.65 -19.79 0.96
N LEU A 61 -4.00 -18.63 0.89
CA LEU A 61 -4.40 -17.47 0.09
C LEU A 61 -4.72 -17.83 -1.38
N PRO A 62 -3.99 -18.74 -2.06
CA PRO A 62 -4.38 -19.27 -3.37
C PRO A 62 -5.81 -19.81 -3.49
N GLN A 63 -6.34 -20.33 -2.39
CA GLN A 63 -7.66 -20.97 -2.26
C GLN A 63 -8.62 -20.12 -1.40
N SER A 64 -8.29 -18.83 -1.19
CA SER A 64 -9.11 -17.89 -0.43
C SER A 64 -10.55 -17.92 -0.94
N GLN A 65 -11.51 -17.95 -0.02
CA GLN A 65 -12.94 -17.84 -0.35
C GLN A 65 -13.41 -16.39 -0.44
N ILE A 66 -12.56 -15.43 -0.06
CA ILE A 66 -12.86 -14.00 -0.20
C ILE A 66 -12.80 -13.63 -1.67
N LEU A 67 -13.96 -13.32 -2.25
CA LEU A 67 -14.12 -13.03 -3.68
C LEU A 67 -13.22 -11.89 -4.14
N GLY A 68 -13.11 -10.81 -3.35
CA GLY A 68 -12.23 -9.69 -3.68
C GLY A 68 -10.76 -10.03 -3.78
N ILE A 69 -10.26 -10.93 -2.93
CA ILE A 69 -8.86 -11.40 -3.01
C ILE A 69 -8.65 -12.16 -4.32
N ARG A 70 -9.58 -13.04 -4.69
CA ARG A 70 -9.52 -13.79 -5.95
C ARG A 70 -9.60 -12.86 -7.17
N ALA A 71 -10.49 -11.86 -7.11
CA ALA A 71 -10.65 -10.88 -8.17
C ALA A 71 -9.37 -10.03 -8.35
N LEU A 72 -8.74 -9.59 -7.27
CA LEU A 72 -7.44 -8.92 -7.35
C LEU A 72 -6.35 -9.83 -7.93
N MET A 73 -6.27 -11.10 -7.51
CA MET A 73 -5.33 -12.06 -8.09
C MET A 73 -5.51 -12.19 -9.62
N LYS A 74 -6.76 -12.27 -10.09
CA LYS A 74 -7.11 -12.30 -11.51
C LYS A 74 -6.62 -11.04 -12.25
N VAL A 75 -6.94 -9.85 -11.74
CA VAL A 75 -6.56 -8.57 -12.37
C VAL A 75 -5.03 -8.36 -12.38
N THR A 76 -4.33 -8.91 -11.38
CA THR A 76 -2.87 -8.83 -11.29
C THR A 76 -2.13 -9.90 -12.11
N GLY A 77 -2.85 -10.85 -12.72
CA GLY A 77 -2.25 -11.99 -13.40
C GLY A 77 -1.56 -12.98 -12.46
N LEU A 78 -1.76 -12.85 -11.14
CA LEU A 78 -1.28 -13.82 -10.15
C LEU A 78 -2.17 -15.06 -10.24
N ASN A 79 -1.73 -16.05 -11.02
CA ASN A 79 -2.41 -17.33 -11.12
C ASN A 79 -1.70 -18.38 -10.24
N PRO A 80 -2.25 -18.75 -9.08
CA PRO A 80 -1.63 -19.74 -8.21
C PRO A 80 -1.60 -21.15 -8.81
N GLU A 81 -2.53 -21.47 -9.71
CA GLU A 81 -2.58 -22.78 -10.39
C GLU A 81 -1.49 -22.91 -11.47
N ALA A 82 -1.12 -21.79 -12.11
CA ALA A 82 -0.08 -21.76 -13.13
C ALA A 82 1.33 -21.52 -12.55
N ASN A 83 1.45 -20.76 -11.46
CA ASN A 83 2.73 -20.25 -10.95
C ASN A 83 3.21 -20.92 -9.66
N GLY A 84 2.46 -21.87 -9.10
CA GLY A 84 2.78 -22.55 -7.85
C GLY A 84 2.51 -21.69 -6.61
N ALA A 85 3.24 -21.93 -5.52
CA ALA A 85 3.04 -21.20 -4.26
C ALA A 85 3.29 -19.69 -4.44
N LEU A 86 2.33 -18.85 -4.00
CA LEU A 86 2.48 -17.40 -4.06
C LEU A 86 3.61 -16.94 -3.13
N ALA A 87 4.63 -16.32 -3.73
CA ALA A 87 5.68 -15.65 -2.97
C ALA A 87 5.12 -14.39 -2.27
N PRO A 88 5.53 -14.07 -1.03
CA PRO A 88 5.12 -12.84 -0.36
C PRO A 88 5.41 -11.59 -1.19
N GLU A 89 6.50 -11.58 -1.94
CA GLU A 89 6.90 -10.52 -2.85
C GLU A 89 5.87 -10.33 -3.97
N ALA A 90 5.38 -11.42 -4.56
CA ALA A 90 4.37 -11.37 -5.61
C ALA A 90 3.07 -10.72 -5.11
N ILE A 91 2.68 -10.98 -3.87
CA ILE A 91 1.52 -10.33 -3.23
C ILE A 91 1.82 -8.86 -2.88
N GLY A 92 3.00 -8.58 -2.34
CA GLY A 92 3.41 -7.23 -1.95
C GLY A 92 3.58 -6.25 -3.11
N PHE A 93 3.99 -6.75 -4.29
CA PHE A 93 4.10 -5.95 -5.52
C PHE A 93 2.88 -6.08 -6.44
N GLY A 94 2.09 -7.14 -6.28
CA GLY A 94 0.85 -7.38 -7.02
C GLY A 94 -0.36 -6.73 -6.33
N LEU A 95 -0.81 -7.31 -5.22
CA LEU A 95 -2.07 -6.94 -4.57
C LEU A 95 -1.95 -5.64 -3.75
N GLY A 96 -0.87 -5.52 -2.97
CA GLY A 96 -0.65 -4.39 -2.05
C GLY A 96 -0.79 -3.00 -2.70
N PRO A 97 -0.16 -2.71 -3.86
CA PRO A 97 -0.22 -1.39 -4.49
C PRO A 97 -1.62 -0.97 -4.94
N ARG A 98 -2.49 -1.94 -5.26
CA ARG A 98 -3.87 -1.71 -5.71
C ARG A 98 -4.76 -1.28 -4.56
N ILE A 99 -4.67 -2.00 -3.44
CA ILE A 99 -5.36 -1.65 -2.20
C ILE A 99 -4.88 -0.28 -1.70
N ASN A 100 -3.56 -0.07 -1.67
CA ASN A 100 -2.97 1.16 -1.18
C ASN A 100 -3.24 2.37 -2.09
N ALA A 101 -3.53 2.16 -3.37
CA ALA A 101 -3.90 3.23 -4.29
C ALA A 101 -5.27 3.83 -3.95
N VAL A 102 -6.22 3.00 -3.49
CA VAL A 102 -7.55 3.48 -3.06
C VAL A 102 -7.41 4.50 -1.94
N GLY A 103 -6.67 4.21 -0.87
CA GLY A 103 -6.49 5.15 0.25
C GLY A 103 -5.75 6.44 -0.11
N ARG A 104 -5.17 6.53 -1.32
CA ARG A 104 -4.45 7.72 -1.81
C ARG A 104 -5.30 8.56 -2.74
N LEU A 105 -6.14 7.94 -3.57
CA LEU A 105 -6.84 8.60 -4.67
C LEU A 105 -8.36 8.50 -4.58
N SER A 106 -8.91 7.71 -3.67
CA SER A 106 -10.35 7.47 -3.56
C SER A 106 -10.76 7.23 -2.09
N GLN A 107 -12.01 6.83 -1.89
CA GLN A 107 -12.57 6.53 -0.58
C GLN A 107 -12.21 5.10 -0.15
N PRO A 108 -11.78 4.88 1.11
CA PRO A 108 -11.47 3.54 1.61
C PRO A 108 -12.60 2.51 1.49
N ARG A 109 -13.86 2.97 1.35
CA ARG A 109 -15.03 2.12 1.15
C ARG A 109 -14.85 1.11 0.02
N VAL A 110 -14.20 1.48 -1.09
CA VAL A 110 -13.98 0.57 -2.24
C VAL A 110 -13.27 -0.71 -1.82
N VAL A 111 -12.24 -0.62 -0.97
CA VAL A 111 -11.51 -1.80 -0.46
C VAL A 111 -12.37 -2.61 0.50
N ILE A 112 -13.19 -1.95 1.32
CA ILE A 112 -14.10 -2.63 2.24
C ILE A 112 -15.09 -3.46 1.43
N GLU A 113 -15.82 -2.84 0.49
CA GLU A 113 -16.80 -3.53 -0.35
C GLU A 113 -16.15 -4.66 -1.16
N LEU A 114 -14.95 -4.45 -1.71
CA LEU A 114 -14.17 -5.49 -2.39
C LEU A 114 -13.94 -6.71 -1.49
N LEU A 115 -13.52 -6.50 -0.25
CA LEU A 115 -13.13 -7.57 0.65
C LEU A 115 -14.31 -8.22 1.40
N THR A 116 -15.50 -7.62 1.35
CA THR A 116 -16.69 -8.12 2.05
C THR A 116 -17.86 -8.51 1.14
N THR A 117 -17.82 -8.20 -0.15
CA THR A 117 -18.90 -8.56 -1.07
C THR A 117 -19.01 -10.07 -1.27
N GLU A 118 -20.24 -10.56 -1.39
CA GLU A 118 -20.59 -11.95 -1.71
C GLU A 118 -20.98 -12.12 -3.18
N ASP A 119 -20.96 -11.03 -3.97
CA ASP A 119 -21.29 -11.02 -5.39
C ASP A 119 -19.99 -11.04 -6.24
N PRO A 120 -19.77 -12.11 -7.04
CA PRO A 120 -18.58 -12.22 -7.89
C PRO A 120 -18.42 -11.07 -8.90
N ASP A 121 -19.52 -10.55 -9.44
CA ASP A 121 -19.49 -9.48 -10.44
C ASP A 121 -19.09 -8.16 -9.79
N GLN A 122 -19.60 -7.90 -8.58
CA GLN A 122 -19.16 -6.75 -7.78
C GLN A 122 -17.70 -6.86 -7.37
N ALA A 123 -17.24 -8.04 -6.95
CA ALA A 123 -15.83 -8.26 -6.60
C ALA A 123 -14.90 -7.97 -7.78
N GLU A 124 -15.28 -8.40 -8.99
CA GLU A 124 -14.53 -8.09 -10.22
C GLU A 124 -14.54 -6.59 -10.54
N SER A 125 -15.70 -5.94 -10.42
CA SER A 125 -15.83 -4.49 -10.63
C SER A 125 -14.94 -3.69 -9.66
N TYR A 126 -14.99 -3.98 -8.36
CA TYR A 126 -14.15 -3.30 -7.38
C TYR A 126 -12.66 -3.59 -7.56
N ALA A 127 -12.29 -4.80 -8.00
CA ALA A 127 -10.90 -5.13 -8.28
C ALA A 127 -10.36 -4.35 -9.50
N GLN A 128 -11.18 -4.18 -10.53
CA GLN A 128 -10.85 -3.34 -11.68
C GLN A 128 -10.74 -1.86 -11.28
N GLU A 129 -11.62 -1.37 -10.40
CA GLU A 129 -11.51 -0.01 -9.85
C GLU A 129 -10.19 0.18 -9.08
N CYS A 130 -9.80 -0.78 -8.23
CA CYS A 130 -8.51 -0.76 -7.54
C CYS A 130 -7.32 -0.73 -8.51
N GLU A 131 -7.41 -1.46 -9.63
CA GLU A 131 -6.38 -1.43 -10.67
C GLU A 131 -6.31 -0.10 -11.38
N HIS A 132 -7.44 0.46 -11.79
CA HIS A 132 -7.51 1.77 -12.42
C HIS A 132 -6.91 2.84 -11.50
N LEU A 133 -7.29 2.85 -10.22
CA LEU A 133 -6.72 3.78 -9.23
C LEU A 133 -5.21 3.57 -9.06
N ASN A 134 -4.71 2.34 -9.11
CA ASN A 134 -3.26 2.12 -9.08
C ASN A 134 -2.55 2.61 -10.34
N GLN A 135 -3.12 2.40 -11.53
CA GLN A 135 -2.56 2.93 -12.78
C GLN A 135 -2.53 4.46 -12.77
N GLU A 136 -3.61 5.08 -12.32
CA GLU A 136 -3.72 6.53 -12.18
C GLU A 136 -2.70 7.07 -11.17
N ARG A 137 -2.58 6.41 -10.02
CA ARG A 137 -1.56 6.74 -9.01
C ARG A 137 -0.16 6.69 -9.60
N GLN A 138 0.16 5.65 -10.40
CA GLN A 138 1.46 5.54 -11.04
C GLN A 138 1.69 6.64 -12.08
N ARG A 139 0.66 6.98 -12.87
CA ARG A 139 0.70 8.08 -13.86
C ARG A 139 1.01 9.40 -13.17
N LEU A 140 0.22 9.77 -12.16
CA LEU A 140 0.42 10.99 -11.38
C LEU A 140 1.81 11.03 -10.71
N CYS A 141 2.27 9.91 -10.14
CA CYS A 141 3.62 9.84 -9.58
C CYS A 141 4.70 10.14 -10.65
N ARG A 142 4.57 9.57 -11.86
CA ARG A 142 5.54 9.79 -12.94
C ARG A 142 5.56 11.24 -13.41
N GLU A 143 4.39 11.86 -13.58
CA GLU A 143 4.25 13.25 -14.01
C GLU A 143 4.89 14.21 -13.02
N ILE A 144 4.54 14.08 -11.73
CA ILE A 144 5.10 14.92 -10.66
C ILE A 144 6.61 14.68 -10.50
N GLU A 145 7.06 13.44 -10.61
CA GLU A 145 8.47 13.09 -10.50
C GLU A 145 9.30 13.65 -11.66
N ALA A 146 8.76 13.65 -12.89
CA ALA A 146 9.41 14.25 -14.06
C ALA A 146 9.53 15.77 -13.91
N GLU A 147 8.44 16.45 -13.52
CA GLU A 147 8.46 17.90 -13.29
C GLU A 147 9.46 18.29 -12.18
N ALA A 148 9.49 17.53 -11.09
CA ALA A 148 10.44 17.74 -10.01
C ALA A 148 11.91 17.52 -10.46
N LEU A 149 12.15 16.58 -11.36
CA LEU A 149 13.49 16.32 -11.92
C LEU A 149 13.96 17.44 -12.85
N GLU A 150 13.09 17.91 -13.73
CA GLU A 150 13.42 19.01 -14.65
C GLU A 150 13.85 20.27 -13.88
N ARG A 151 13.23 20.54 -12.72
CA ARG A 151 13.62 21.62 -11.81
C ARG A 151 14.98 21.41 -11.15
N LEU A 152 15.33 20.17 -10.79
CA LEU A 152 16.65 19.85 -10.26
C LEU A 152 17.74 20.01 -11.35
N GLU A 153 17.44 19.58 -12.57
CA GLU A 153 18.38 19.62 -13.70
C GLU A 153 18.58 21.03 -14.26
N SER A 154 17.57 21.91 -14.14
CA SER A 154 17.67 23.32 -14.57
C SER A 154 18.61 24.16 -13.70
N GLY A 155 19.13 23.60 -12.59
CA GLY A 155 20.00 24.29 -11.66
C GLY A 155 19.26 25.19 -10.66
N GLU A 156 17.95 25.00 -10.51
CA GLU A 156 17.16 25.68 -9.47
C GLU A 156 17.66 25.33 -8.06
N PHE A 157 18.26 24.14 -7.90
CA PHE A 157 18.83 23.64 -6.65
C PHE A 157 20.29 23.25 -6.85
N ASP A 158 21.15 23.64 -5.91
CA ASP A 158 22.55 23.21 -5.86
C ASP A 158 22.69 22.22 -4.72
N LEU A 159 22.63 20.91 -4.99
CA LEU A 159 22.73 19.85 -3.97
C LEU A 159 24.03 19.88 -3.14
N GLN A 160 25.09 20.57 -3.59
CA GLN A 160 26.30 20.76 -2.79
C GLN A 160 26.12 21.84 -1.71
N ARG A 161 25.25 22.84 -1.96
CA ARG A 161 24.90 23.90 -1.02
C ARG A 161 23.61 23.61 -0.25
N ASP A 162 22.61 23.13 -0.95
CA ASP A 162 21.26 22.85 -0.48
C ASP A 162 21.21 21.48 0.17
N ARG A 163 21.30 21.48 1.50
CA ARG A 163 21.25 20.25 2.33
C ARG A 163 19.87 19.62 2.39
N VAL A 164 18.85 20.27 1.82
CA VAL A 164 17.44 19.89 1.86
C VAL A 164 16.79 20.36 0.56
N LEU A 165 16.03 19.48 -0.08
CA LEU A 165 15.21 19.82 -1.23
C LEU A 165 13.82 20.27 -0.77
N VAL A 166 13.39 21.45 -1.22
CA VAL A 166 12.03 21.96 -0.96
C VAL A 166 11.38 22.27 -2.32
N ILE A 167 10.37 21.48 -2.69
CA ILE A 167 9.74 21.58 -4.00
C ILE A 167 8.23 21.77 -3.83
N LEU A 168 7.71 22.87 -4.35
CA LEU A 168 6.27 23.17 -4.37
C LEU A 168 5.78 23.08 -5.82
N GLY A 169 4.74 22.28 -6.06
CA GLY A 169 4.09 22.18 -7.35
C GLY A 169 2.61 22.52 -7.27
N GLN A 170 2.10 23.15 -8.33
CA GLN A 170 0.70 23.55 -8.44
C GLN A 170 -0.12 22.40 -9.04
N GLY A 171 -1.28 22.08 -8.43
CA GLY A 171 -2.17 21.04 -8.95
C GLY A 171 -1.67 19.60 -8.75
N TRP A 172 -0.56 19.39 -8.04
CA TRP A 172 -0.08 18.05 -7.69
C TRP A 172 -1.06 17.34 -6.77
N HIS A 173 -1.39 16.08 -7.05
CA HIS A 173 -2.34 15.37 -6.20
C HIS A 173 -1.71 15.01 -4.84
N HIS A 174 -2.24 15.54 -3.73
CA HIS A 174 -1.64 15.38 -2.39
C HIS A 174 -1.53 13.92 -1.93
N GLY A 175 -2.37 13.01 -2.43
CA GLY A 175 -2.29 11.58 -2.15
C GLY A 175 -1.02 10.87 -2.66
N VAL A 176 -0.29 11.48 -3.61
CA VAL A 176 0.89 10.87 -4.25
C VAL A 176 2.21 11.59 -3.99
N ILE A 177 2.19 12.87 -3.59
CA ILE A 177 3.42 13.64 -3.35
C ILE A 177 4.36 12.94 -2.35
N GLY A 178 3.82 12.27 -1.34
CA GLY A 178 4.63 11.54 -0.37
C GLY A 178 5.33 10.29 -0.91
N ILE A 179 4.87 9.72 -2.02
CA ILE A 179 5.58 8.65 -2.75
C ILE A 179 6.73 9.27 -3.54
N VAL A 180 6.45 10.38 -4.25
CA VAL A 180 7.46 11.08 -5.05
C VAL A 180 8.59 11.59 -4.15
N ALA A 181 8.29 12.18 -2.99
CA ALA A 181 9.30 12.59 -2.01
C ALA A 181 10.25 11.45 -1.61
N SER A 182 9.73 10.24 -1.42
CA SER A 182 10.56 9.07 -1.10
C SER A 182 11.49 8.71 -2.25
N ARG A 183 11.01 8.74 -3.49
CA ARG A 183 11.83 8.49 -4.69
C ARG A 183 12.89 9.57 -4.93
N LEU A 184 12.53 10.84 -4.73
CA LEU A 184 13.45 11.97 -4.79
C LEU A 184 14.57 11.81 -3.76
N LEU A 185 14.22 11.44 -2.52
CA LEU A 185 15.19 11.17 -1.47
C LEU A 185 16.14 10.02 -1.85
N GLU A 186 15.59 8.89 -2.33
CA GLU A 186 16.39 7.74 -2.77
C GLU A 186 17.37 8.10 -3.90
N ARG A 187 16.94 8.95 -4.84
CA ARG A 187 17.76 9.35 -5.98
C ARG A 187 18.81 10.41 -5.64
N THR A 188 18.48 11.37 -4.78
CA THR A 188 19.34 12.53 -4.50
C THR A 188 20.18 12.37 -3.24
N GLY A 189 19.79 11.46 -2.34
CA GLY A 189 20.41 11.28 -1.03
C GLY A 189 20.13 12.41 -0.03
N ALA A 190 19.34 13.41 -0.41
CA ALA A 190 19.01 14.56 0.41
C ALA A 190 17.61 14.42 1.06
N PRO A 191 17.37 14.98 2.25
CA PRO A 191 16.02 15.20 2.76
C PRO A 191 15.15 15.98 1.76
N VAL A 192 13.88 15.59 1.64
CA VAL A 192 12.93 16.16 0.68
C VAL A 192 11.66 16.61 1.39
N PHE A 193 11.32 17.88 1.19
CA PHE A 193 10.01 18.46 1.46
C PHE A 193 9.34 18.73 0.13
N ILE A 194 8.19 18.10 -0.10
CA ILE A 194 7.39 18.31 -1.29
C ILE A 194 6.02 18.86 -0.88
N GLY A 195 5.49 19.83 -1.62
CA GLY A 195 4.18 20.42 -1.35
C GLY A 195 3.33 20.47 -2.61
N SER A 196 2.04 20.20 -2.41
CA SER A 196 1.00 20.55 -3.37
C SER A 196 0.35 21.86 -2.93
N GLN A 197 0.34 22.84 -3.83
CA GLN A 197 -0.35 24.11 -3.62
C GLN A 197 -1.82 23.98 -4.02
N GLU A 198 -2.71 24.10 -3.02
CA GLU A 198 -4.16 24.21 -3.16
C GLU A 198 -4.56 25.71 -3.02
N GLU A 199 -5.83 26.08 -3.26
CA GLU A 199 -6.26 27.50 -3.32
C GLU A 199 -5.89 28.32 -2.07
N ASP A 200 -6.11 27.75 -0.88
CA ASP A 200 -5.87 28.44 0.40
C ASP A 200 -4.85 27.73 1.32
N SER A 201 -4.24 26.63 0.87
CA SER A 201 -3.33 25.86 1.72
C SER A 201 -2.28 25.09 0.94
N ILE A 202 -1.20 24.69 1.63
CA ILE A 202 -0.21 23.76 1.08
C ILE A 202 -0.32 22.45 1.84
N ARG A 203 -0.56 21.37 1.12
CA ARG A 203 -0.42 20.01 1.67
C ARG A 203 0.97 19.50 1.37
N GLY A 204 1.75 19.28 2.43
CA GLY A 204 3.13 18.85 2.33
C GLY A 204 3.37 17.39 2.73
N SER A 205 4.46 16.83 2.22
CA SER A 205 5.06 15.61 2.74
C SER A 205 6.56 15.82 2.93
N ALA A 206 7.08 15.37 4.06
CA ALA A 206 8.51 15.38 4.36
C ALA A 206 9.06 13.95 4.42
N ARG A 207 10.24 13.75 3.83
CA ARG A 207 11.03 12.52 3.92
C ARG A 207 12.46 12.90 4.26
N GLY A 208 13.04 12.22 5.24
CA GLY A 208 14.39 12.51 5.72
C GLY A 208 15.23 11.26 5.81
N ILE A 209 16.54 11.45 5.82
CA ILE A 209 17.53 10.39 6.03
C ILE A 209 17.77 10.19 7.54
N PRO A 210 18.16 8.98 8.00
CA PRO A 210 18.42 8.70 9.41
C PRO A 210 19.39 9.70 10.08
N GLU A 211 20.38 10.17 9.32
CA GLU A 211 21.43 11.10 9.74
C GLU A 211 20.88 12.50 10.07
N PHE A 212 19.73 12.86 9.49
CA PHE A 212 19.08 14.16 9.71
C PHE A 212 18.19 14.19 10.97
N LYS A 213 17.95 13.04 11.64
CA LYS A 213 17.11 12.95 12.85
C LYS A 213 17.81 13.37 14.15
N ARG A 214 19.04 13.90 14.09
CA ARG A 214 19.86 14.29 15.26
C ARG A 214 20.33 15.75 15.25
N LEU A 215 19.48 16.66 14.76
CA LEU A 215 19.58 18.09 15.04
C LEU A 215 18.47 18.46 16.03
#